data_AF-A0A8S4RAQ9-F1
#
_entry.id   AF-A0A8S4RAQ9-F1
#
_cell.length_a   1.000
_cell.length_b   1.000
_cell.length_c   1.000
_cell.angle_alpha   90.00
_cell.angle_beta   90.00
_cell.angle_gamma   90.00
#
_symmetry.space_group_name_H-M   'P 1'
#
loop_
_entity.id
_entity.type
_entity.pdbx_description
1 polymer ?
#
loop_
_entity_poly.entity_id
_entity_poly.type
_entity_poly.pdbx_seq_one_letter_code
_entity_poly.pdbx_strand_id
1 'polypeptide(L)'
;MNGQPSCIVDGMKYTIRTSSGGPAWTIIIEAGLFRLDVDLVPALKFPESRWLEGRNYRKIPQECRRGYWMVVPEPHMAGQMDQDTQRSWHICLQSQEDQLFNNTYLLRKTFQLLEKLRDAQGMDKLAPYYIKTLFFWEIDDKKNTDPTFWQRKNIATLFEYMLNKLYEALDNGSIQYFWNKKNNLIGHLNSCTKNEYKGKFMYLLENIRDYKLVAKYLLTSVEYEEYQQFL
;
A
#
# COMPACT_ATOMS: atom_id res chain seq x y z
N MET A 1 -22.09 -34.66 9.49
CA MET A 1 -20.92 -34.66 10.40
C MET A 1 -20.37 -33.24 10.39
N ASN A 2 -20.69 -32.44 11.41
CA ASN A 2 -20.44 -30.99 11.41
C ASN A 2 -19.23 -30.65 12.30
N GLY A 3 -18.04 -31.08 11.89
CA GLY A 3 -16.79 -30.62 12.50
C GLY A 3 -16.27 -29.40 11.75
N GLN A 4 -15.99 -28.31 12.45
CA GLN A 4 -15.25 -27.19 11.87
C GLN A 4 -13.90 -27.70 11.32
N PRO A 5 -13.53 -27.35 10.07
CA PRO A 5 -12.26 -27.78 9.49
C PRO A 5 -11.09 -27.42 10.41
N SER A 6 -10.15 -28.35 10.60
CA SER A 6 -8.96 -28.12 11.42
C SER A 6 -7.77 -28.93 10.91
N CYS A 7 -6.56 -28.45 11.18
CA CYS A 7 -5.31 -29.17 10.91
C CYS A 7 -4.44 -29.21 12.17
N ILE A 8 -3.49 -30.15 12.21
CA ILE A 8 -2.50 -30.27 13.28
C ILE A 8 -1.13 -30.05 12.67
N VAL A 9 -0.36 -29.11 13.23
CA VAL A 9 1.03 -28.83 12.85
C VAL A 9 1.84 -28.79 14.15
N ASP A 10 2.91 -29.58 14.22
CA ASP A 10 3.79 -29.70 15.40
C ASP A 10 3.03 -29.95 16.72
N GLY A 11 1.96 -30.75 16.66
CA GLY A 11 1.12 -31.07 17.82
C GLY A 11 0.13 -29.98 18.22
N MET A 12 0.15 -28.81 17.59
CA MET A 12 -0.83 -27.74 17.81
C MET A 12 -1.99 -27.85 16.82
N LYS A 13 -3.22 -27.74 17.33
CA LYS A 13 -4.44 -27.76 16.52
C LYS A 13 -4.81 -26.34 16.09
N TYR A 14 -5.02 -26.17 14.79
CA TYR A 14 -5.50 -24.92 14.19
C TYR A 14 -6.89 -25.10 13.65
N THR A 15 -7.78 -24.14 13.90
CA THR A 15 -9.09 -24.08 13.26
C THR A 15 -8.97 -23.34 11.93
N ILE A 16 -9.63 -23.87 10.90
CA ILE A 16 -9.63 -23.28 9.55
C ILE A 16 -11.06 -22.82 9.24
N ARG A 17 -11.17 -21.57 8.83
CA ARG A 17 -12.40 -20.97 8.31
C ARG A 17 -12.11 -20.32 6.97
N THR A 18 -13.16 -20.02 6.22
CA THR A 18 -13.01 -19.29 4.95
C THR A 18 -14.00 -18.14 4.90
N SER A 19 -13.59 -17.03 4.30
CA SER A 19 -14.46 -15.91 3.95
C SER A 19 -14.20 -15.50 2.51
N SER A 20 -15.18 -14.84 1.89
CA SER A 20 -15.01 -14.25 0.56
C SER A 20 -15.29 -12.76 0.64
N GLY A 21 -14.42 -11.95 0.04
CA GLY A 21 -14.53 -10.49 0.05
C GLY A 21 -13.75 -9.88 -1.12
N GLY A 22 -14.41 -9.04 -1.91
CA GLY A 22 -13.82 -8.45 -3.12
C GLY A 22 -13.25 -9.53 -4.06
N PRO A 23 -11.98 -9.40 -4.53
CA PRO A 23 -11.33 -10.38 -5.41
C PRO A 23 -10.89 -11.67 -4.70
N ALA A 24 -10.90 -11.71 -3.36
CA ALA A 24 -10.20 -12.72 -2.58
C ALA A 24 -11.15 -13.77 -1.97
N TRP A 25 -10.68 -15.00 -1.97
CA TRP A 25 -11.15 -16.06 -1.07
C TRP A 25 -10.11 -16.25 0.03
N THR A 26 -10.44 -15.80 1.24
CA THR A 26 -9.52 -15.78 2.37
C THR A 26 -9.65 -17.06 3.18
N ILE A 27 -8.52 -17.72 3.42
CA ILE A 27 -8.40 -18.81 4.39
C ILE A 27 -7.95 -18.20 5.72
N ILE A 28 -8.73 -18.40 6.78
CA ILE A 28 -8.47 -17.89 8.14
C ILE A 28 -8.01 -19.07 9.00
N ILE A 29 -6.79 -18.98 9.53
CA ILE A 29 -6.14 -20.02 10.33
C ILE A 29 -5.88 -19.47 11.74
N GLU A 30 -6.44 -20.13 12.76
CA GLU A 30 -6.43 -19.60 14.14
C GLU A 30 -6.04 -20.67 15.16
N ALA A 31 -5.26 -20.26 16.18
CA ALA A 31 -4.95 -21.03 17.37
C ALA A 31 -4.60 -20.11 18.56
N GLY A 32 -5.45 -20.05 19.59
CA GLY A 32 -5.23 -19.16 20.73
C GLY A 32 -5.19 -17.69 20.31
N LEU A 33 -4.06 -17.00 20.56
CA LEU A 33 -3.81 -15.62 20.12
C LEU A 33 -3.26 -15.51 18.69
N PHE A 34 -2.89 -16.64 18.07
CA PHE A 34 -2.39 -16.65 16.69
C PHE A 34 -3.56 -16.60 15.71
N ARG A 35 -3.43 -15.71 14.72
CA ARG A 35 -4.32 -15.62 13.56
C ARG A 35 -3.51 -15.30 12.31
N LEU A 36 -3.77 -16.04 11.24
CA LEU A 36 -3.21 -15.83 9.91
C LEU A 36 -4.35 -15.85 8.89
N ASP A 37 -4.44 -14.77 8.11
CA ASP A 37 -5.40 -14.64 7.02
C ASP A 37 -4.63 -14.74 5.69
N VAL A 38 -4.98 -15.71 4.84
CA VAL A 38 -4.33 -15.97 3.54
C VAL A 38 -5.34 -15.71 2.42
N ASP A 39 -5.11 -14.65 1.66
CA ASP A 39 -5.96 -14.29 0.52
C ASP A 39 -5.58 -15.07 -0.74
N LEU A 40 -6.51 -15.89 -1.23
CA LEU A 40 -6.41 -16.53 -2.54
C LEU A 40 -7.14 -15.67 -3.57
N VAL A 41 -6.38 -15.00 -4.43
CA VAL A 41 -6.91 -14.14 -5.50
C VAL A 41 -6.69 -14.82 -6.86
N PRO A 42 -7.75 -15.26 -7.56
CA PRO A 42 -7.60 -15.77 -8.91
C PRO A 42 -7.16 -14.65 -9.85
N ALA A 43 -6.22 -14.96 -10.73
CA ALA A 43 -5.69 -13.99 -11.69
C ALA A 43 -5.60 -14.60 -13.09
N LEU A 44 -6.00 -13.83 -14.11
CA LEU A 44 -5.74 -14.18 -15.50
C LEU A 44 -4.43 -13.55 -15.93
N LYS A 45 -3.55 -14.36 -16.53
CA LYS A 45 -2.21 -13.97 -16.94
C LYS A 45 -2.15 -13.78 -18.45
N PHE A 46 -1.61 -12.65 -18.89
CA PHE A 46 -1.43 -12.30 -20.29
C PHE A 46 0.03 -12.02 -20.61
N PRO A 47 0.49 -12.31 -21.84
CA PRO A 47 1.85 -11.94 -22.24
C PRO A 47 2.03 -10.42 -22.28
N GLU A 48 3.23 -9.94 -21.95
CA GLU A 48 3.58 -8.51 -22.01
C GLU A 48 3.46 -7.89 -23.40
N SER A 49 3.52 -8.70 -24.47
CA SER A 49 3.26 -8.24 -25.84
C SER A 49 1.83 -7.72 -26.06
N ARG A 50 0.90 -8.04 -25.15
CA ARG A 50 -0.48 -7.52 -25.13
C ARG A 50 -0.67 -6.38 -24.12
N TRP A 51 0.41 -5.84 -23.55
CA TRP A 51 0.32 -4.72 -22.63
C TRP A 51 -0.32 -3.49 -23.30
N LEU A 52 -1.07 -2.71 -22.53
CA LEU A 52 -1.91 -1.62 -23.01
C LEU A 52 -1.14 -0.30 -23.24
N GLU A 53 0.15 -0.39 -23.62
CA GLU A 53 1.01 0.77 -23.85
C GLU A 53 0.34 1.77 -24.81
N GLY A 54 0.38 3.05 -24.46
CA GLY A 54 -0.19 4.12 -25.29
C GLY A 54 -1.69 4.42 -25.06
N ARG A 55 -2.44 3.57 -24.33
CA ARG A 55 -3.83 3.87 -23.92
C ARG A 55 -3.89 4.64 -22.59
N ASN A 56 -3.04 5.65 -22.43
CA ASN A 56 -2.72 6.34 -21.16
C ASN A 56 -1.97 5.48 -20.13
N TYR A 57 -1.77 4.19 -20.41
CA TYR A 57 -0.89 3.34 -19.64
C TYR A 57 0.57 3.58 -20.04
N ARG A 58 1.44 3.72 -19.04
CA ARG A 58 2.88 3.84 -19.26
C ARG A 58 3.47 2.53 -19.78
N LYS A 59 4.62 2.64 -20.42
CA LYS A 59 5.48 1.50 -20.74
C LYS A 59 5.96 0.85 -19.44
N ILE A 60 5.98 -0.49 -19.41
CA ILE A 60 6.60 -1.24 -18.31
C ILE A 60 8.11 -0.97 -18.33
N PRO A 61 8.71 -0.42 -17.24
CA PRO A 61 10.15 -0.20 -17.16
C PRO A 61 10.92 -1.49 -17.39
N GLN A 62 12.10 -1.41 -18.01
CA GLN A 62 12.86 -2.60 -18.44
C GLN A 62 13.18 -3.54 -17.26
N GLU A 63 13.60 -3.00 -16.14
CA GLU A 63 13.90 -3.71 -14.90
C GLU A 63 12.67 -4.33 -14.23
N CYS A 64 11.47 -3.81 -14.54
CA CYS A 64 10.22 -4.31 -14.01
C CYS A 64 9.62 -5.43 -14.86
N ARG A 65 10.15 -5.70 -16.05
CA ARG A 65 9.60 -6.72 -16.97
C ARG A 65 9.61 -8.12 -16.35
N ARG A 66 8.56 -8.87 -16.64
CA ARG A 66 8.32 -10.25 -16.22
C ARG A 66 7.87 -11.15 -17.36
N GLY A 67 7.64 -10.59 -18.54
CA GLY A 67 7.10 -11.30 -19.70
C GLY A 67 5.58 -11.52 -19.64
N TYR A 68 4.92 -11.06 -18.57
CA TYR A 68 3.48 -11.16 -18.41
C TYR A 68 2.91 -10.04 -17.55
N TRP A 69 1.61 -9.79 -17.64
CA TRP A 69 0.84 -8.98 -16.70
C TRP A 69 -0.44 -9.73 -16.33
N MET A 70 -1.13 -9.29 -15.28
CA MET A 70 -2.30 -10.00 -14.79
C MET A 70 -3.52 -9.09 -14.69
N VAL A 71 -4.69 -9.72 -14.60
CA VAL A 71 -5.91 -9.08 -14.13
C VAL A 71 -6.55 -9.93 -13.04
N VAL A 72 -7.22 -9.28 -12.09
CA VAL A 72 -7.95 -9.91 -10.99
C VAL A 72 -9.42 -9.49 -11.04
N PRO A 73 -10.37 -10.33 -10.61
CA PRO A 73 -11.79 -9.98 -10.66
C PRO A 73 -12.09 -8.90 -9.64
N GLU A 74 -12.58 -7.74 -10.05
CA GLU A 74 -12.94 -6.65 -9.12
C GLU A 74 -14.31 -6.09 -9.49
N PRO A 75 -15.31 -6.17 -8.60
CA PRO A 75 -16.62 -5.60 -8.86
C PRO A 75 -16.53 -4.09 -9.06
N HIS A 76 -16.94 -3.60 -10.23
CA HIS A 76 -16.92 -2.17 -10.51
C HIS A 76 -18.26 -1.55 -10.09
N MET A 77 -18.31 -1.02 -8.86
CA MET A 77 -19.55 -0.46 -8.26
C MET A 77 -20.11 0.76 -9.01
N ALA A 78 -19.35 1.35 -9.94
CA ALA A 78 -19.79 2.44 -10.81
C ALA A 78 -20.12 1.98 -12.25
N GLY A 79 -20.35 0.67 -12.46
CA GLY A 79 -20.80 0.13 -13.73
C GLY A 79 -22.16 0.73 -14.13
N GLN A 80 -22.32 1.07 -15.40
CA GLN A 80 -23.59 1.64 -15.90
C GLN A 80 -24.68 0.58 -16.03
N MET A 81 -24.28 -0.69 -16.19
CA MET A 81 -25.18 -1.84 -16.25
C MET A 81 -24.86 -2.83 -15.12
N ASP A 82 -25.87 -3.55 -14.64
CA ASP A 82 -25.71 -4.61 -13.62
C ASP A 82 -24.71 -5.70 -14.02
N GLN A 83 -24.47 -5.90 -15.32
CA GLN A 83 -23.47 -6.85 -15.80
C GLN A 83 -22.04 -6.31 -15.65
N ASP A 84 -21.84 -5.00 -15.76
CA ASP A 84 -20.53 -4.36 -15.62
C ASP A 84 -20.06 -4.40 -14.16
N THR A 85 -20.99 -4.36 -13.21
CA THR A 85 -20.67 -4.44 -11.78
C THR A 85 -20.18 -5.84 -11.37
N GLN A 86 -20.58 -6.89 -12.11
CA GLN A 86 -20.24 -8.30 -11.81
C GLN A 86 -19.15 -8.91 -12.72
N ARG A 87 -18.85 -8.31 -13.88
CA ARG A 87 -17.90 -8.85 -14.87
C ARG A 87 -16.73 -7.90 -15.15
N SER A 88 -16.27 -7.22 -14.11
CA SER A 88 -15.14 -6.30 -14.19
C SER A 88 -13.83 -6.94 -13.73
N TRP A 89 -12.75 -6.50 -14.36
CA TRP A 89 -11.39 -6.97 -14.11
C TRP A 89 -10.47 -5.78 -13.85
N HIS A 90 -9.68 -5.87 -12.80
CA HIS A 90 -8.66 -4.89 -12.44
C HIS A 90 -7.29 -5.31 -12.93
N ILE A 91 -6.49 -4.37 -13.41
CA ILE A 91 -5.10 -4.65 -13.81
C ILE A 91 -4.24 -4.90 -12.58
N CYS A 92 -3.62 -6.07 -12.50
CA CYS A 92 -2.69 -6.42 -11.44
C CYS A 92 -1.25 -6.51 -11.99
N LEU A 93 -0.38 -5.64 -11.47
CA LEU A 93 1.04 -5.54 -11.83
C LEU A 93 1.94 -5.80 -10.62
N GLN A 94 1.47 -6.58 -9.65
CA GLN A 94 2.19 -6.85 -8.40
C GLN A 94 3.64 -7.32 -8.65
N SER A 95 3.85 -8.25 -9.59
CA SER A 95 5.19 -8.78 -9.88
C SER A 95 6.14 -7.75 -10.53
N GLN A 96 5.60 -6.79 -11.27
CA GLN A 96 6.35 -5.63 -11.80
C GLN A 96 6.66 -4.66 -10.67
N GLU A 97 5.67 -4.35 -9.84
CA GLU A 97 5.80 -3.43 -8.70
C GLU A 97 6.82 -3.90 -7.67
N ASP A 98 6.92 -5.22 -7.44
CA ASP A 98 7.92 -5.79 -6.56
C ASP A 98 9.35 -5.46 -7.00
N GLN A 99 9.56 -5.21 -8.29
CA GLN A 99 10.86 -4.77 -8.82
C GLN A 99 11.18 -3.32 -8.53
N LEU A 100 10.17 -2.46 -8.45
CA LEU A 100 10.37 -1.06 -8.06
C LEU A 100 10.92 -0.97 -6.63
N PHE A 101 10.52 -1.90 -5.74
CA PHE A 101 11.02 -1.97 -4.36
C PHE A 101 12.23 -2.91 -4.17
N ASN A 102 12.85 -3.42 -5.25
CA ASN A 102 13.93 -4.38 -5.12
C ASN A 102 15.23 -3.73 -4.59
N ASN A 103 16.00 -4.44 -3.76
CA ASN A 103 17.31 -4.03 -3.23
C ASN A 103 17.35 -2.69 -2.45
N THR A 104 16.23 -2.28 -1.86
CA THR A 104 16.14 -1.01 -1.12
C THR A 104 15.52 -1.25 0.25
N TYR A 105 16.32 -1.74 1.20
CA TYR A 105 15.87 -2.01 2.57
C TYR A 105 15.28 -0.77 3.24
N LEU A 106 15.99 0.36 3.16
CA LEU A 106 15.55 1.61 3.78
C LEU A 106 14.26 2.16 3.14
N LEU A 107 14.11 2.05 1.82
CA LEU A 107 12.85 2.40 1.13
C LEU A 107 11.65 1.63 1.70
N ARG A 108 11.78 0.29 1.84
CA ARG A 108 10.70 -0.56 2.39
C ARG A 108 10.39 -0.17 3.84
N LYS A 109 11.41 0.12 4.64
CA LYS A 109 11.25 0.57 6.02
C LYS A 109 10.57 1.94 6.11
N THR A 110 10.93 2.87 5.24
CA THR A 110 10.27 4.18 5.15
C THR A 110 8.80 4.06 4.76
N PHE A 111 8.47 3.18 3.80
CA PHE A 111 7.08 2.87 3.45
C PHE A 111 6.30 2.31 4.65
N GLN A 112 6.85 1.32 5.34
CA GLN A 112 6.25 0.74 6.55
C GLN A 112 6.01 1.78 7.66
N LEU A 113 6.94 2.72 7.85
CA LEU A 113 6.76 3.81 8.82
C LEU A 113 5.60 4.75 8.44
N LEU A 114 5.42 5.05 7.14
CA LEU A 114 4.30 5.88 6.69
C LEU A 114 2.96 5.15 6.75
N GLU A 115 2.93 3.84 6.46
CA GLU A 115 1.75 3.01 6.71
C GLU A 115 1.40 2.99 8.20
N LYS A 116 2.41 2.78 9.06
CA LYS A 116 2.21 2.78 10.51
C LYS A 116 1.69 4.14 11.02
N LEU A 117 2.24 5.26 10.52
CA LEU A 117 1.72 6.60 10.78
C LEU A 117 0.25 6.73 10.35
N ARG A 118 -0.07 6.28 9.13
CA ARG A 118 -1.44 6.29 8.59
C ARG A 118 -2.41 5.56 9.51
N ASP A 119 -2.05 4.35 9.93
CA ASP A 119 -2.90 3.50 10.76
C ASP A 119 -3.05 4.07 12.17
N ALA A 120 -1.95 4.47 12.82
CA ALA A 120 -1.97 5.02 14.17
C ALA A 120 -2.78 6.33 14.26
N GLN A 121 -2.85 7.09 13.17
CA GLN A 121 -3.57 8.37 13.10
C GLN A 121 -4.99 8.25 12.50
N GLY A 122 -5.48 7.03 12.28
CA GLY A 122 -6.85 6.77 11.78
C GLY A 122 -7.11 7.33 10.38
N MET A 123 -6.11 7.30 9.49
CA MET A 123 -6.21 7.85 8.13
C MET A 123 -6.74 6.80 7.12
N ASP A 124 -7.83 6.13 7.46
CA ASP A 124 -8.31 4.94 6.75
C ASP A 124 -8.66 5.18 5.28
N LYS A 125 -9.11 6.39 4.95
CA LYS A 125 -9.47 6.79 3.59
C LYS A 125 -8.28 6.93 2.65
N LEU A 126 -7.06 7.02 3.19
CA LEU A 126 -5.83 6.97 2.43
C LEU A 126 -5.37 5.50 2.35
N ALA A 127 -5.78 4.76 1.31
CA ALA A 127 -5.40 3.35 1.20
C ALA A 127 -3.86 3.18 1.14
N PRO A 128 -3.30 2.08 1.69
CA PRO A 128 -1.85 1.83 1.66
C PRO A 128 -1.26 1.87 0.24
N TYR A 129 -2.04 1.41 -0.74
CA TYR A 129 -1.65 1.44 -2.15
C TYR A 129 -1.46 2.86 -2.71
N TYR A 130 -2.15 3.87 -2.16
CA TYR A 130 -2.00 5.26 -2.58
C TYR A 130 -0.62 5.79 -2.13
N ILE A 131 -0.20 5.46 -0.90
CA ILE A 131 1.14 5.74 -0.39
C ILE A 131 2.17 4.99 -1.24
N LYS A 132 1.96 3.69 -1.51
CA LYS A 132 2.85 2.88 -2.36
C LYS A 132 3.03 3.47 -3.76
N THR A 133 1.94 3.98 -4.35
CA THR A 133 1.96 4.65 -5.65
C THR A 133 2.82 5.91 -5.65
N LEU A 134 2.75 6.70 -4.58
CA LEU A 134 3.62 7.87 -4.41
C LEU A 134 5.10 7.45 -4.38
N PHE A 135 5.44 6.38 -3.66
CA PHE A 135 6.80 5.82 -3.69
C PHE A 135 7.25 5.42 -5.09
N PHE A 136 6.38 4.81 -5.90
CA PHE A 136 6.75 4.44 -7.28
C PHE A 136 7.15 5.66 -8.12
N TRP A 137 6.43 6.78 -8.00
CA TRP A 137 6.80 8.01 -8.69
C TRP A 137 8.15 8.55 -8.23
N GLU A 138 8.41 8.53 -6.93
CA GLU A 138 9.68 8.98 -6.37
C GLU A 138 10.85 8.07 -6.75
N ILE A 139 10.63 6.75 -6.83
CA ILE A 139 11.64 5.80 -7.31
C ILE A 139 11.99 6.09 -8.79
N ASP A 140 10.98 6.28 -9.63
CA ASP A 140 11.13 6.57 -11.06
C ASP A 140 11.83 7.92 -11.31
N ASP A 141 11.50 8.95 -10.51
CA ASP A 141 12.17 10.26 -10.53
C ASP A 141 13.65 10.15 -10.10
N LYS A 142 13.91 9.54 -8.93
CA LYS A 142 15.26 9.44 -8.37
C LYS A 142 16.16 8.53 -9.18
N LYS A 143 15.62 7.52 -9.88
CA LYS A 143 16.42 6.71 -10.81
C LYS A 143 17.15 7.57 -11.86
N ASN A 144 16.54 8.68 -12.29
CA ASN A 144 17.12 9.56 -13.30
C ASN A 144 17.89 10.75 -12.69
N THR A 145 17.54 11.18 -11.48
CA THR A 145 18.10 12.40 -10.85
C THR A 145 19.16 12.13 -9.77
N ASP A 146 19.00 11.06 -8.97
CA ASP A 146 19.96 10.59 -7.96
C ASP A 146 19.78 9.06 -7.73
N PRO A 147 20.42 8.20 -8.54
CA PRO A 147 20.22 6.74 -8.49
C PRO A 147 20.55 6.09 -7.14
N THR A 148 21.30 6.79 -6.30
CA THR A 148 21.78 6.32 -4.99
C THR A 148 21.04 6.95 -3.82
N PHE A 149 19.99 7.72 -4.09
CA PHE A 149 19.15 8.42 -3.11
C PHE A 149 18.67 7.48 -1.99
N TRP A 150 18.13 6.33 -2.39
CA TRP A 150 17.55 5.33 -1.47
C TRP A 150 18.58 4.51 -0.68
N GLN A 151 19.86 4.59 -1.06
CA GLN A 151 20.95 3.82 -0.42
C GLN A 151 21.77 4.66 0.55
N ARG A 152 21.99 5.95 0.24
CA ARG A 152 22.92 6.81 0.99
C ARG A 152 22.29 7.56 2.16
N LYS A 153 20.96 7.69 2.17
CA LYS A 153 20.24 8.45 3.21
C LYS A 153 19.91 7.57 4.41
N ASN A 154 19.88 8.14 5.60
CA ASN A 154 19.35 7.45 6.78
C ASN A 154 17.81 7.41 6.74
N ILE A 155 17.22 6.50 7.52
CA ILE A 155 15.77 6.28 7.54
C ILE A 155 14.96 7.52 7.94
N ALA A 156 15.47 8.34 8.87
CA ALA A 156 14.78 9.56 9.33
C ALA A 156 14.68 10.59 8.20
N THR A 157 15.76 10.79 7.44
CA THR A 157 15.75 11.69 6.27
C THR A 157 14.81 11.18 5.17
N LEU A 158 14.78 9.87 4.92
CA LEU A 158 13.84 9.30 3.93
C LEU A 158 12.39 9.41 4.38
N PHE A 159 12.13 9.22 5.67
CA PHE A 159 10.81 9.40 6.27
C PHE A 159 10.34 10.85 6.17
N GLU A 160 11.15 11.81 6.59
CA GLU A 160 10.88 13.24 6.45
C GLU A 160 10.59 13.61 4.99
N TYR A 161 11.42 13.12 4.05
CA TYR A 161 11.23 13.34 2.62
C TYR A 161 9.88 12.83 2.11
N MET A 162 9.55 11.56 2.39
CA MET A 162 8.32 10.94 1.89
C MET A 162 7.07 11.45 2.61
N LEU A 163 7.18 11.85 3.88
CA LEU A 163 6.13 12.54 4.61
C LEU A 163 5.80 13.88 3.94
N ASN A 164 6.83 14.65 3.58
CA ASN A 164 6.65 15.90 2.83
C ASN A 164 6.02 15.64 1.44
N LYS A 165 6.42 14.59 0.73
CA LYS A 165 5.78 14.20 -0.54
C LYS A 165 4.31 13.85 -0.39
N LEU A 166 3.94 13.19 0.71
CA LEU A 166 2.56 12.86 0.98
C LEU A 166 1.73 14.11 1.33
N TYR A 167 2.32 15.05 2.08
CA TYR A 167 1.74 16.36 2.31
C TYR A 167 1.51 17.13 1.00
N GLU A 168 2.53 17.25 0.14
CA GLU A 168 2.43 17.91 -1.18
C GLU A 168 1.34 17.28 -2.05
N ALA A 169 1.23 15.95 -2.05
CA ALA A 169 0.21 15.24 -2.82
C ALA A 169 -1.22 15.56 -2.34
N LEU A 170 -1.43 15.63 -1.02
CA LEU A 170 -2.73 16.02 -0.45
C LEU A 170 -3.03 17.50 -0.70
N ASP A 171 -2.03 18.37 -0.63
CA ASP A 171 -2.18 19.80 -0.92
C ASP A 171 -2.58 20.06 -2.37
N ASN A 172 -1.91 19.38 -3.30
CA ASN A 172 -2.26 19.38 -4.71
C ASN A 172 -3.55 18.58 -5.02
N GLY A 173 -4.07 17.84 -4.04
CA GLY A 173 -5.26 17.00 -4.18
C GLY A 173 -5.09 15.84 -5.18
N SER A 174 -3.86 15.40 -5.44
CA SER A 174 -3.56 14.43 -6.49
C SER A 174 -2.45 13.43 -6.12
N ILE A 175 -2.77 12.15 -6.27
CA ILE A 175 -1.80 11.05 -6.39
C ILE A 175 -2.17 10.34 -7.68
N GLN A 176 -1.41 10.59 -8.75
CA GLN A 176 -1.63 9.93 -10.03
C GLN A 176 -1.30 8.44 -9.89
N TYR A 177 -2.15 7.57 -10.42
CA TYR A 177 -1.87 6.14 -10.49
C TYR A 177 -0.60 5.90 -11.33
N PHE A 178 0.36 5.16 -10.79
CA PHE A 178 1.68 4.99 -11.39
C PHE A 178 1.60 4.48 -12.82
N TRP A 179 0.73 3.50 -13.07
CA TRP A 179 0.63 2.85 -14.36
C TRP A 179 -0.23 3.63 -15.37
N ASN A 180 -1.18 4.46 -14.92
CA ASN A 180 -2.00 5.32 -15.77
C ASN A 180 -2.27 6.68 -15.10
N LYS A 181 -1.53 7.70 -15.53
CA LYS A 181 -1.54 9.05 -14.93
C LYS A 181 -2.90 9.76 -14.94
N LYS A 182 -3.86 9.32 -15.76
CA LYS A 182 -5.21 9.91 -15.79
C LYS A 182 -6.06 9.55 -14.56
N ASN A 183 -5.68 8.52 -13.82
CA ASN A 183 -6.43 8.10 -12.64
C ASN A 183 -5.84 8.77 -11.39
N ASN A 184 -6.57 9.69 -10.76
CA ASN A 184 -6.18 10.28 -9.49
C ASN A 184 -6.73 9.45 -8.31
N LEU A 185 -5.84 8.80 -7.57
CA LEU A 185 -6.17 7.88 -6.48
C LEU A 185 -6.83 8.58 -5.28
N ILE A 186 -6.55 9.86 -5.05
CA ILE A 186 -7.14 10.64 -3.94
C ILE A 186 -8.15 11.69 -4.44
N GLY A 187 -8.56 11.61 -5.72
CA GLY A 187 -9.52 12.54 -6.32
C GLY A 187 -10.89 12.51 -5.64
N HIS A 188 -11.27 11.36 -5.09
CA HIS A 188 -12.54 11.14 -4.40
C HIS A 188 -12.56 11.67 -2.95
N LEU A 189 -11.41 12.03 -2.37
CA LEU A 189 -11.35 12.56 -1.01
C LEU A 189 -11.89 14.00 -0.98
N ASN A 190 -12.80 14.28 -0.05
CA ASN A 190 -13.31 15.64 0.14
C ASN A 190 -12.27 16.56 0.80
N SER A 191 -12.47 17.87 0.68
CA SER A 191 -11.52 18.87 1.17
C SER A 191 -11.33 18.83 2.69
N CYS A 192 -12.38 18.48 3.46
CA CYS A 192 -12.30 18.36 4.91
C CYS A 192 -11.31 17.26 5.33
N THR A 193 -11.46 16.05 4.77
CA THR A 193 -10.54 14.92 5.00
C THR A 193 -9.12 15.25 4.55
N LYS A 194 -8.94 15.89 3.37
CA LYS A 194 -7.61 16.30 2.90
C LYS A 194 -6.95 17.28 3.87
N ASN A 195 -7.68 18.29 4.34
CA ASN A 195 -7.15 19.30 5.27
C ASN A 195 -6.82 18.71 6.65
N GLU A 196 -7.63 17.77 7.15
CA GLU A 196 -7.33 17.06 8.39
C GLU A 196 -5.99 16.30 8.29
N TYR A 197 -5.81 15.50 7.23
CA TYR A 197 -4.60 14.69 7.03
C TYR A 197 -3.38 15.58 6.80
N LYS A 198 -3.52 16.65 6.00
CA LYS A 198 -2.47 17.67 5.82
C LYS A 198 -2.06 18.31 7.13
N GLY A 199 -3.01 18.66 8.00
CA GLY A 199 -2.73 19.28 9.29
C GLY A 199 -1.85 18.38 10.16
N LYS A 200 -2.17 17.07 10.21
CA LYS A 200 -1.36 16.07 10.91
C LYS A 200 0.06 15.99 10.35
N PHE A 201 0.22 15.96 9.03
CA PHE A 201 1.54 15.89 8.39
C PHE A 201 2.35 17.17 8.57
N MET A 202 1.73 18.34 8.40
CA MET A 202 2.38 19.63 8.57
C MET A 202 2.92 19.79 10.00
N TYR A 203 2.08 19.49 10.99
CA TYR A 203 2.51 19.54 12.39
C TYR A 203 3.66 18.57 12.69
N LEU A 204 3.61 17.35 12.14
CA LEU A 204 4.69 16.39 12.30
C LEU A 204 5.99 16.83 11.60
N LEU A 205 5.91 17.46 10.42
CA LEU A 205 7.05 18.00 9.68
C LEU A 205 7.71 19.15 10.45
N GLU A 206 6.92 20.09 10.98
CA GLU A 206 7.41 21.21 11.79
C GLU A 206 8.16 20.75 13.05
N ASN A 207 7.78 19.59 13.59
CA ASN A 207 8.31 19.05 14.83
C ASN A 207 9.08 17.73 14.63
N ILE A 208 9.56 17.45 13.42
CA ILE A 208 10.17 16.15 13.06
C ILE A 208 11.44 15.82 13.86
N ARG A 209 12.05 16.83 14.50
CA ARG A 209 13.22 16.68 15.35
C ARG A 209 12.88 16.26 16.79
N ASP A 210 11.64 16.43 17.21
CA ASP A 210 11.15 15.93 18.50
C ASP A 210 10.79 14.44 18.36
N TYR A 211 11.75 13.58 18.69
CA TYR A 211 11.57 12.13 18.56
C TYR A 211 10.44 11.58 19.44
N LYS A 212 10.12 12.21 20.59
CA LYS A 212 9.02 11.77 21.46
C LYS A 212 7.69 12.07 20.79
N LEU A 213 7.56 13.25 20.18
CA LEU A 213 6.39 13.60 19.41
C LEU A 213 6.24 12.70 18.17
N VAL A 214 7.33 12.44 17.44
CA VAL A 214 7.30 11.54 16.28
C VAL A 214 6.85 10.14 16.70
N ALA A 215 7.38 9.60 17.81
CA ALA A 215 6.95 8.32 18.35
C ALA A 215 5.46 8.33 18.72
N LYS A 216 4.96 9.41 19.34
CA LYS A 216 3.53 9.56 19.67
C LYS A 216 2.62 9.52 18.43
N TYR A 217 3.10 10.01 17.29
CA TYR A 217 2.34 9.98 16.03
C TYR A 217 2.41 8.61 15.33
N LEU A 218 3.55 7.91 15.45
CA LEU A 218 3.74 6.60 14.83
C LEU A 218 3.09 5.46 15.62
N LEU A 219 2.93 5.61 16.93
CA LEU A 219 2.45 4.55 17.81
C LEU A 219 0.99 4.77 18.19
N THR A 220 0.26 3.67 18.39
CA THR A 220 -1.03 3.73 19.10
C THR A 220 -0.82 4.18 20.54
N SER A 221 -1.90 4.60 21.23
CA SER A 221 -1.80 5.02 22.63
C SER A 221 -1.17 3.94 23.52
N VAL A 222 -1.55 2.67 23.32
CA VAL A 222 -1.01 1.52 24.07
C VAL A 222 0.48 1.32 23.78
N GLU A 223 0.86 1.27 22.50
CA GLU A 223 2.27 1.11 22.12
C GLU A 223 3.14 2.29 22.60
N TYR A 224 2.59 3.52 22.61
CA TYR A 224 3.30 4.69 23.09
C TYR A 224 3.52 4.62 24.61
N GLU A 225 2.54 4.17 25.39
CA GLU A 225 2.68 3.95 26.83
C GLU A 225 3.74 2.90 27.16
N GLU A 226 3.78 1.80 26.40
CA GLU A 226 4.85 0.81 26.49
C GLU A 226 6.21 1.41 26.11
N TYR A 227 6.25 2.19 25.02
CA TYR A 227 7.48 2.86 24.57
C TYR A 227 8.04 3.85 25.59
N GLN A 228 7.18 4.56 26.35
CA GLN A 228 7.63 5.48 27.42
C GLN A 228 8.44 4.77 28.51
N GLN A 229 8.29 3.45 28.68
CA GLN A 229 9.07 2.70 29.67
C GLN A 229 10.57 2.58 29.30
N PHE A 230 10.91 2.87 28.04
CA PHE A 230 12.28 2.80 27.51
C PHE A 230 12.94 4.18 27.34
N LEU A 231 12.27 5.27 27.74
CA LEU A 231 12.75 6.65 27.67
C LEU A 231 13.33 7.14 29.00
#